data_AF-A0A7K4AWV3-F1
#
_entry.id   AF-A0A7K4AWV3-F1
#
_cell.length_a   1.000
_cell.length_b   1.000
_cell.length_c   1.000
_cell.angle_alpha   90.00
_cell.angle_beta   90.00
_cell.angle_gamma   90.00
#
_symmetry.space_group_name_H-M   'P 1'
#
loop_
_entity.id
_entity.type
_entity.pdbx_description
1 polymer ?
#
loop_
_entity_poly.entity_id
_entity_poly.type
_entity_poly.pdbx_seq_one_letter_code
_entity_poly.pdbx_strand_id
1 'polypeptide(L)'
;MRTQDPRRVKAVFKKCGLIKPLIRDQIKPLNCNPISTHSSVTDPLQESKCKISILNDIWLTHKNSFEDWLLCKSISQTTKRDYLNALIKFFGNQIISKPIQFRDILLKDKEERGLRNLFNYFEDKEIDEICGYSLEKWRRFVKIKKSGVVEIYVNDDEIKKGYEECPEEMKPIYSLLVYSGNRLTHIHRMLENFDERNIVIENEVAHYPTSYLSSGTKKTFHLFFPTSYIPVLPHSSVDVFKGL
;
A
#
# COMPACT_ATOMS: atom_id res chain seq x y z
N MET A 1 22.79 24.88 -12.52
CA MET A 1 22.82 25.28 -11.09
C MET A 1 22.47 24.08 -10.23
N ARG A 2 23.35 23.69 -9.29
CA ARG A 2 23.13 22.60 -8.33
C ARG A 2 22.20 23.09 -7.22
N THR A 3 21.05 22.46 -7.03
CA THR A 3 20.25 22.63 -5.82
C THR A 3 20.43 21.44 -4.90
N GLN A 4 20.79 21.77 -3.66
CA GLN A 4 21.17 20.86 -2.60
C GLN A 4 19.99 20.08 -2.02
N ASP A 5 20.34 18.95 -1.39
CA ASP A 5 19.52 18.02 -0.63
C ASP A 5 18.57 18.70 0.38
N PRO A 6 17.24 18.52 0.28
CA PRO A 6 16.25 19.10 1.20
C PRO A 6 16.13 18.40 2.57
N ARG A 7 17.02 17.48 2.95
CA ARG A 7 16.95 16.77 4.25
C ARG A 7 17.36 17.57 5.49
N ARG A 8 17.38 18.91 5.45
CA ARG A 8 17.79 19.73 6.61
C ARG A 8 16.77 20.81 7.01
N VAL A 9 15.60 20.38 7.49
CA VAL A 9 14.83 21.16 8.48
C VAL A 9 14.23 20.21 9.51
N LYS A 10 14.90 20.07 10.67
CA LYS A 10 14.30 19.47 11.87
C LYS A 10 13.29 20.48 12.44
N ALA A 11 12.01 20.29 12.17
CA ALA A 11 10.97 21.01 12.88
C ALA A 11 10.90 20.49 14.33
N VAL A 12 11.31 21.32 15.29
CA VAL A 12 11.17 21.08 16.72
C VAL A 12 9.71 21.31 17.08
N PHE A 13 8.94 20.23 17.27
CA PHE A 13 7.59 20.32 17.80
C PHE A 13 7.63 20.53 19.32
N LYS A 14 7.16 21.71 19.74
CA LYS A 14 7.01 22.14 21.13
C LYS A 14 5.99 21.22 21.84
N LYS A 15 6.40 20.65 22.96
CA LYS A 15 5.59 19.80 23.85
C LYS A 15 4.62 20.72 24.62
N CYS A 16 3.32 20.66 24.33
CA CYS A 16 2.29 21.20 25.23
C CYS A 16 1.81 20.07 26.14
N GLY A 17 1.89 20.31 27.45
CA GLY A 17 1.54 19.35 28.49
C GLY A 17 0.06 19.39 28.88
N LEU A 18 -0.19 18.61 29.93
CA LEU A 18 -1.40 18.52 30.78
C LEU A 18 -2.46 17.51 30.35
N ILE A 19 -2.23 16.24 30.68
CA ILE A 19 -3.26 15.40 31.35
C ILE A 19 -2.54 14.56 32.44
N LYS A 20 -2.95 14.75 33.70
CA LYS A 20 -2.45 14.04 34.89
C LYS A 20 -2.98 12.60 34.91
N PRO A 21 -2.20 11.58 35.29
CA PRO A 21 -2.74 10.26 35.60
C PRO A 21 -3.37 10.26 37.00
N LEU A 22 -4.63 9.82 37.08
CA LEU A 22 -5.28 9.48 38.35
C LEU A 22 -4.67 8.19 38.89
N ILE A 23 -4.01 8.33 40.03
CA ILE A 23 -3.61 7.27 40.94
C ILE A 23 -4.89 6.60 41.45
N ARG A 24 -4.97 5.27 41.34
CA ARG A 24 -5.79 4.47 42.25
C ARG A 24 -4.92 3.38 42.85
N ASP A 25 -4.78 3.54 44.15
CA ASP A 25 -4.09 2.69 45.09
C ASP A 25 -4.58 1.23 45.11
N GLN A 26 -3.61 0.35 45.29
CA GLN A 26 -3.57 -0.74 46.29
C GLN A 26 -4.76 -1.72 46.33
N ILE A 27 -4.55 -2.91 45.75
CA ILE A 27 -5.08 -4.15 46.33
C ILE A 27 -3.92 -5.16 46.44
N LYS A 28 -3.68 -5.60 47.67
CA LYS A 28 -2.68 -6.58 48.09
C LYS A 28 -2.94 -7.97 47.47
N PRO A 29 -1.89 -8.80 47.29
CA PRO A 29 -2.06 -10.19 46.87
C PRO A 29 -2.54 -11.05 48.04
N LEU A 30 -3.65 -11.77 47.85
CA LEU A 30 -4.05 -12.86 48.74
C LEU A 30 -3.38 -14.15 48.29
N ASN A 31 -2.42 -14.57 49.09
CA ASN A 31 -1.80 -15.88 49.10
C ASN A 31 -2.66 -16.81 49.97
N CYS A 32 -3.14 -17.94 49.45
CA CYS A 32 -3.71 -19.06 50.20
C CYS A 32 -3.66 -20.35 49.37
N ASN A 33 -2.65 -21.17 49.64
CA ASN A 33 -2.71 -22.64 49.65
C ASN A 33 -2.12 -23.06 51.01
N PRO A 34 -2.44 -24.22 51.63
CA PRO A 34 -2.82 -25.49 51.00
C PRO A 34 -3.97 -26.26 51.71
N ILE A 35 -4.45 -27.35 51.12
CA ILE A 35 -4.45 -28.71 51.70
C ILE A 35 -5.15 -29.68 50.73
N SER A 36 -4.49 -30.83 50.55
CA SER A 36 -4.85 -32.02 49.80
C SER A 36 -6.08 -32.75 50.35
N THR A 37 -6.91 -33.28 49.44
CA THR A 37 -7.58 -34.57 49.65
C THR A 37 -7.74 -35.31 48.32
N HIS A 38 -7.21 -36.53 48.27
CA HIS A 38 -7.41 -37.51 47.20
C HIS A 38 -8.90 -37.82 46.99
N SER A 39 -9.34 -37.93 45.75
CA SER A 39 -10.37 -38.91 45.33
C SER A 39 -10.30 -39.10 43.82
N SER A 40 -9.89 -40.31 43.46
CA SER A 40 -9.96 -40.90 42.13
C SER A 40 -11.42 -41.14 41.73
N VAL A 41 -11.86 -40.49 40.66
CA VAL A 41 -12.96 -40.99 39.82
C VAL A 41 -12.51 -40.85 38.37
N THR A 42 -12.18 -41.99 37.79
CA THR A 42 -12.15 -42.23 36.35
C THR A 42 -13.51 -41.92 35.76
N ASP A 43 -13.55 -41.00 34.80
CA ASP A 43 -14.65 -40.89 33.84
C ASP A 43 -14.08 -40.52 32.45
N PRO A 44 -14.76 -40.92 31.38
CA PRO A 44 -14.10 -41.44 30.20
C PRO A 44 -13.71 -40.33 29.24
N LEU A 45 -12.59 -40.58 28.55
CA LEU A 45 -12.13 -39.91 27.34
C LEU A 45 -13.31 -39.45 26.46
N GLN A 46 -13.66 -38.18 26.59
CA GLN A 46 -14.39 -37.48 25.56
C GLN A 46 -13.35 -37.14 24.50
N GLU A 47 -13.13 -38.07 23.56
CA GLU A 47 -12.47 -37.80 22.29
C GLU A 47 -13.30 -36.75 21.55
N SER A 48 -13.15 -35.48 21.93
CA SER A 48 -13.50 -34.37 21.08
C SER A 48 -12.59 -34.49 19.87
N LYS A 49 -13.16 -35.01 18.78
CA LYS A 49 -12.53 -35.08 17.46
C LYS A 49 -12.12 -33.66 17.08
N CYS A 50 -10.91 -33.28 17.47
CA CYS A 50 -10.37 -31.94 17.33
C CYS A 50 -10.16 -31.74 15.83
N LYS A 51 -11.19 -31.24 15.13
CA LYS A 51 -11.06 -30.78 13.76
C LYS A 51 -9.95 -29.74 13.81
N ILE A 52 -8.80 -30.08 13.24
CA ILE A 52 -7.70 -29.15 13.07
C ILE A 52 -8.25 -28.05 12.17
N SER A 53 -8.60 -26.91 12.77
CA SER A 53 -9.07 -25.77 12.01
C SER A 53 -7.89 -25.25 11.20
N ILE A 54 -8.04 -25.24 9.87
CA ILE A 54 -7.06 -24.64 8.97
C ILE A 54 -7.51 -23.22 8.63
N LEU A 55 -6.54 -22.33 8.40
CA LEU A 55 -6.77 -20.92 8.08
C LEU A 55 -7.62 -20.77 6.81
N ASN A 56 -7.51 -21.72 5.88
CA ASN A 56 -8.31 -21.77 4.66
C ASN A 56 -9.81 -21.85 4.95
N ASP A 57 -10.23 -22.66 5.92
CA ASP A 57 -11.64 -22.81 6.28
C ASP A 57 -12.16 -21.50 6.87
N ILE A 58 -11.37 -20.89 7.76
CA ILE A 58 -11.70 -19.59 8.35
C ILE A 58 -11.79 -18.52 7.27
N TRP A 59 -10.86 -18.51 6.31
CA TRP A 59 -10.92 -17.62 5.16
C TRP A 59 -12.21 -17.80 4.36
N LEU A 60 -12.60 -19.04 4.03
CA LEU A 60 -13.83 -19.32 3.29
C LEU A 60 -15.07 -18.81 4.03
N THR A 61 -15.14 -18.97 5.35
CA THR A 61 -16.25 -18.46 6.17
C THR A 61 -16.30 -16.93 6.17
N HIS A 62 -15.15 -16.26 6.25
CA HIS A 62 -15.11 -14.80 6.42
C HIS A 62 -14.94 -14.02 5.10
N LYS A 63 -14.76 -14.69 3.96
CA LYS A 63 -14.42 -14.06 2.67
C LYS A 63 -15.32 -12.87 2.31
N ASN A 64 -16.64 -13.07 2.33
CA ASN A 64 -17.59 -12.02 1.92
C ASN A 64 -17.58 -10.85 2.92
N SER A 65 -17.60 -11.14 4.22
CA SER A 65 -17.54 -10.09 5.25
C SER A 65 -16.21 -9.34 5.27
N PHE A 66 -15.11 -10.00 4.89
CA PHE A 66 -13.83 -9.36 4.68
C PHE A 66 -13.86 -8.43 3.46
N GLU A 67 -14.49 -8.85 2.36
CA GLU A 67 -14.69 -8.02 1.17
C GLU A 67 -15.48 -6.76 1.50
N ASP A 68 -16.60 -6.89 2.23
CA ASP A 68 -17.40 -5.75 2.70
C ASP A 68 -16.58 -4.80 3.60
N TRP A 69 -15.82 -5.36 4.54
CA TRP A 69 -14.93 -4.56 5.39
C TRP A 69 -13.84 -3.84 4.58
N LEU A 70 -13.31 -4.49 3.54
CA LEU A 70 -12.29 -3.91 2.66
C LEU A 70 -12.86 -2.76 1.82
N LEU A 71 -14.15 -2.83 1.43
CA LEU A 71 -14.85 -1.74 0.76
C LEU A 71 -14.95 -0.48 1.62
N CYS A 72 -15.04 -0.62 2.95
CA CYS A 72 -15.02 0.52 3.89
C CYS A 72 -13.64 1.19 4.04
N LYS A 73 -12.54 0.54 3.60
CA LYS A 73 -11.19 1.10 3.71
C LYS A 73 -10.95 2.26 2.73
N SER A 74 -10.23 3.27 3.18
CA SER A 74 -9.80 4.44 2.39
C SER A 74 -8.59 4.11 1.48
N ILE A 75 -8.76 3.15 0.56
CA ILE A 75 -7.78 2.75 -0.45
C ILE A 75 -8.46 2.63 -1.82
N SER A 76 -7.68 2.64 -2.92
CA SER A 76 -8.27 2.60 -4.28
C SER A 76 -8.99 1.27 -4.55
N GLN A 77 -10.04 1.32 -5.37
CA GLN A 77 -10.82 0.12 -5.75
C GLN A 77 -9.95 -0.96 -6.40
N THR A 78 -9.00 -0.55 -7.26
CA THR A 78 -8.00 -1.46 -7.84
C THR A 78 -7.19 -2.16 -6.75
N THR A 79 -6.74 -1.44 -5.72
CA THR A 79 -5.97 -2.03 -4.62
C THR A 79 -6.80 -3.01 -3.80
N LYS A 80 -8.08 -2.70 -3.55
CA LYS A 80 -9.02 -3.60 -2.86
C LYS A 80 -9.15 -4.92 -3.63
N ARG A 81 -9.40 -4.82 -4.94
CA ARG A 81 -9.50 -5.97 -5.85
C ARG A 81 -8.22 -6.78 -5.88
N ASP A 82 -7.06 -6.13 -5.96
CA ASP A 82 -5.76 -6.81 -5.97
C ASP A 82 -5.54 -7.63 -4.69
N TYR A 83 -5.89 -7.09 -3.53
CA TYR A 83 -5.75 -7.80 -2.26
C TYR A 83 -6.70 -9.00 -2.18
N LEU A 84 -7.96 -8.83 -2.56
CA LEU A 84 -8.94 -9.92 -2.58
C LEU A 84 -8.51 -11.03 -3.53
N ASN A 85 -8.12 -10.68 -4.76
CA ASN A 85 -7.65 -11.66 -5.76
C ASN A 85 -6.37 -12.37 -5.31
N ALA A 86 -5.44 -11.66 -4.68
CA ALA A 86 -4.24 -12.26 -4.13
C ALA A 86 -4.57 -13.30 -3.04
N LEU A 87 -5.52 -13.00 -2.14
CA LEU A 87 -5.96 -13.95 -1.11
C LEU A 87 -6.71 -15.15 -1.70
N ILE A 88 -7.62 -14.95 -2.65
CA ILE A 88 -8.32 -16.04 -3.34
C ILE A 88 -7.32 -17.00 -3.97
N LYS A 89 -6.34 -16.46 -4.71
CA LYS A 89 -5.29 -17.28 -5.34
C LYS A 89 -4.39 -17.96 -4.31
N PHE A 90 -4.01 -17.25 -3.26
CA PHE A 90 -3.17 -17.79 -2.18
C PHE A 90 -3.83 -19.00 -1.51
N PHE A 91 -5.07 -18.85 -1.03
CA PHE A 91 -5.79 -19.93 -0.35
C PHE A 91 -6.29 -21.03 -1.29
N GLY A 92 -6.34 -20.79 -2.60
CA GLY A 92 -6.56 -21.84 -3.60
C GLY A 92 -5.35 -22.73 -3.83
N ASN A 93 -4.14 -22.22 -3.57
CA ASN A 93 -2.88 -22.92 -3.86
C ASN A 93 -2.15 -23.42 -2.60
N GLN A 94 -2.44 -22.86 -1.43
CA GLN A 94 -1.73 -23.13 -0.19
C GLN A 94 -2.69 -23.55 0.91
N ILE A 95 -2.32 -24.56 1.70
CA ILE A 95 -3.07 -25.00 2.88
C ILE A 95 -2.27 -24.63 4.14
N ILE A 96 -2.82 -23.74 4.96
CA ILE A 96 -2.14 -23.19 6.13
C ILE A 96 -2.91 -23.56 7.40
N SER A 97 -2.23 -24.17 8.35
CA SER A 97 -2.76 -24.59 9.65
C SER A 97 -2.06 -23.90 10.83
N LYS A 98 -0.82 -23.43 10.64
CA LYS A 98 0.00 -22.84 11.71
C LYS A 98 0.75 -21.60 11.20
N PRO A 99 0.95 -20.58 12.07
CA PRO A 99 1.69 -19.37 11.70
C PRO A 99 3.09 -19.61 11.13
N ILE A 100 3.81 -20.59 11.69
CA ILE A 100 5.20 -20.88 11.31
C ILE A 100 5.35 -21.29 9.83
N GLN A 101 4.29 -21.83 9.20
CA GLN A 101 4.33 -22.26 7.80
C GLN A 101 4.54 -21.09 6.83
N PHE A 102 4.18 -19.86 7.23
CA PHE A 102 4.49 -18.67 6.43
C PHE A 102 5.99 -18.41 6.27
N ARG A 103 6.84 -19.01 7.12
CA ARG A 103 8.30 -18.91 6.98
C ARG A 103 8.81 -19.54 5.70
N ASP A 104 8.17 -20.62 5.27
CA ASP A 104 8.63 -21.45 4.15
C ASP A 104 7.93 -21.06 2.83
N ILE A 105 7.07 -20.03 2.87
CA ILE A 105 6.31 -19.56 1.72
C ILE A 105 6.83 -18.20 1.27
N LEU A 106 7.23 -18.11 0.00
CA LEU A 106 7.56 -16.83 -0.61
C LEU A 106 6.29 -16.06 -0.97
N LEU A 107 5.81 -15.25 -0.04
CA LEU A 107 4.67 -14.36 -0.27
C LEU A 107 5.02 -13.21 -1.23
N LYS A 108 4.10 -12.90 -2.14
CA LYS A 108 4.16 -11.72 -3.02
C LYS A 108 3.64 -10.47 -2.28
N ASP A 109 3.99 -9.27 -2.76
CA ASP A 109 3.59 -8.00 -2.11
C ASP A 109 2.07 -7.90 -1.84
N LYS A 110 1.24 -8.27 -2.81
CA LYS A 110 -0.24 -8.23 -2.65
C LYS A 110 -0.77 -9.31 -1.72
N GLU A 111 -0.10 -10.47 -1.64
CA GLU A 111 -0.44 -11.53 -0.69
C GLU A 111 -0.06 -11.11 0.74
N GLU A 112 1.15 -10.58 0.94
CA GLU A 112 1.61 -10.04 2.24
C GLU A 112 0.65 -8.96 2.76
N ARG A 113 0.30 -7.99 1.91
CA ARG A 113 -0.61 -6.89 2.26
C ARG A 113 -2.07 -7.35 2.42
N GLY A 114 -2.52 -8.29 1.59
CA GLY A 114 -3.84 -8.90 1.70
C GLY A 114 -4.00 -9.63 3.02
N LEU A 115 -3.06 -10.50 3.37
CA LEU A 115 -3.04 -11.24 4.64
C LEU A 115 -2.97 -10.29 5.84
N ARG A 116 -2.17 -9.22 5.74
CA ARG A 116 -2.11 -8.22 6.81
C ARG A 116 -3.45 -7.52 7.02
N ASN A 117 -4.16 -7.18 5.95
CA ASN A 117 -5.50 -6.62 6.03
C ASN A 117 -6.50 -7.63 6.57
N LEU A 118 -6.41 -8.91 6.20
CA LEU A 118 -7.25 -9.97 6.75
C LEU A 118 -7.09 -10.09 8.27
N PHE A 119 -5.85 -10.05 8.78
CA PHE A 119 -5.62 -10.04 10.23
C PHE A 119 -6.10 -8.77 10.93
N ASN A 120 -6.03 -7.60 10.28
CA ASN A 120 -6.64 -6.37 10.81
C ASN A 120 -8.17 -6.48 10.84
N TYR A 121 -8.78 -7.12 9.84
CA TYR A 121 -10.20 -7.38 9.82
C TYR A 121 -10.63 -8.26 11.01
N PHE A 122 -9.88 -9.33 11.29
CA PHE A 122 -10.17 -10.18 12.45
C PHE A 122 -10.06 -9.40 13.77
N GLU A 123 -9.04 -8.56 13.91
CA GLU A 123 -8.89 -7.64 15.05
C GLU A 123 -10.07 -6.67 15.19
N ASP A 124 -10.49 -6.02 14.10
CA ASP A 124 -11.65 -5.12 14.08
C ASP A 124 -12.98 -5.84 14.38
N LYS A 125 -13.02 -7.17 14.19
CA LYS A 125 -14.15 -8.04 14.53
C LYS A 125 -14.01 -8.70 15.90
N GLU A 126 -13.01 -8.32 16.69
CA GLU A 126 -12.73 -8.88 18.02
C GLU A 126 -12.47 -10.40 17.98
N ILE A 127 -11.90 -10.88 16.88
CA ILE A 127 -11.46 -12.27 16.69
C ILE A 127 -9.95 -12.33 16.94
N ASP A 128 -9.57 -12.48 18.21
CA ASP A 128 -8.17 -12.40 18.65
C ASP A 128 -7.36 -13.69 18.41
N GLU A 129 -8.06 -14.82 18.25
CA GLU A 129 -7.46 -16.14 18.04
C GLU A 129 -7.96 -16.82 16.77
N ILE A 130 -7.03 -17.35 15.99
CA ILE A 130 -7.27 -18.03 14.72
C ILE A 130 -6.49 -19.33 14.72
N CYS A 131 -7.18 -20.46 14.53
CA CYS A 131 -6.61 -21.81 14.61
C CYS A 131 -5.84 -22.07 15.92
N GLY A 132 -6.25 -21.44 17.04
CA GLY A 132 -5.57 -21.55 18.34
C GLY A 132 -4.28 -20.73 18.46
N TYR A 133 -4.06 -19.76 17.56
CA TYR A 133 -2.92 -18.83 17.63
C TYR A 133 -3.41 -17.39 17.60
N SER A 134 -2.80 -16.54 18.43
CA SER A 134 -3.07 -15.11 18.42
C SER A 134 -2.71 -14.45 17.09
N LEU A 135 -3.40 -13.36 16.75
CA LEU A 135 -3.10 -12.55 15.56
C LEU A 135 -1.63 -12.10 15.50
N GLU A 136 -1.01 -11.79 16.63
CA GLU A 136 0.41 -11.41 16.68
C GLU A 136 1.34 -12.50 16.15
N LYS A 137 1.07 -13.77 16.48
CA LYS A 137 1.86 -14.90 15.97
C LYS A 137 1.74 -15.02 14.46
N TRP A 138 0.56 -14.78 13.90
CA TRP A 138 0.34 -14.74 12.45
C TRP A 138 1.10 -13.58 11.79
N ARG A 139 0.95 -12.36 12.31
CA ARG A 139 1.62 -11.16 11.78
C ARG A 139 3.14 -11.24 11.84
N ARG A 140 3.71 -11.96 12.82
CA ARG A 140 5.17 -12.13 12.97
C ARG A 140 5.83 -12.69 11.70
N PHE A 141 5.13 -13.56 10.97
CA PHE A 141 5.65 -14.21 9.76
C PHE A 141 5.19 -13.53 8.46
N VAL A 142 4.15 -12.68 8.51
CA VAL A 142 3.66 -11.90 7.37
C VAL A 142 4.17 -10.46 7.47
N LYS A 143 5.45 -10.26 7.12
CA LYS A 143 6.12 -8.96 7.16
C LYS A 143 6.04 -8.27 5.81
N ILE A 144 5.51 -7.05 5.78
CA ILE A 144 5.54 -6.20 4.60
C ILE A 144 6.99 -5.78 4.34
N LYS A 145 7.55 -6.26 3.24
CA LYS A 145 8.90 -5.88 2.82
C LYS A 145 8.90 -4.42 2.36
N LYS A 146 9.96 -3.68 2.71
CA LYS A 146 10.17 -2.34 2.13
C LYS A 146 10.46 -2.51 0.64
N SER A 147 9.77 -1.74 -0.19
CA SER A 147 10.11 -1.66 -1.60
C SER A 147 11.57 -1.21 -1.74
N GLY A 148 12.34 -1.92 -2.56
CA GLY A 148 13.69 -1.49 -2.92
C GLY A 148 13.63 -0.16 -3.67
N VAL A 149 14.67 0.66 -3.51
CA VAL A 149 14.90 1.80 -4.38
C VAL A 149 15.66 1.29 -5.60
N VAL A 150 15.08 1.47 -6.78
CA VAL A 150 15.79 1.23 -8.04
C VAL A 150 16.27 2.59 -8.52
N GLU A 151 17.58 2.78 -8.58
CA GLU A 151 18.19 3.97 -9.14
C GLU A 151 18.58 3.66 -10.58
N ILE A 152 17.91 4.31 -11.53
CA ILE A 152 18.23 4.23 -12.95
C ILE A 152 18.82 5.58 -13.34
N TYR A 153 20.07 5.56 -13.81
CA TYR A 153 20.77 6.74 -14.30
C TYR A 153 20.83 6.64 -15.82
N VAL A 154 19.96 7.36 -16.50
CA VAL A 154 19.96 7.45 -17.95
C VAL A 154 20.94 8.54 -18.41
N ASN A 155 21.67 8.28 -19.49
CA ASN A 155 22.51 9.27 -20.15
C ASN A 155 21.82 9.90 -21.37
N ASP A 156 22.41 10.97 -21.90
CA ASP A 156 21.84 11.73 -23.03
C ASP A 156 21.66 10.88 -24.30
N ASP A 157 22.55 9.93 -24.56
CA ASP A 157 22.47 9.08 -25.75
C ASP A 157 21.36 8.03 -25.62
N GLU A 158 21.12 7.51 -24.42
CA GLU A 158 19.97 6.64 -24.13
C GLU A 158 18.64 7.39 -24.30
N ILE A 159 18.59 8.67 -23.89
CA ILE A 159 17.40 9.51 -24.08
C ILE A 159 17.16 9.77 -25.58
N LYS A 160 18.20 10.15 -26.33
CA LYS A 160 18.08 10.38 -27.78
C LYS A 160 17.65 9.13 -28.52
N LYS A 161 18.27 7.99 -28.21
CA LYS A 161 17.89 6.70 -28.79
C LYS A 161 16.44 6.35 -28.46
N GLY A 162 16.02 6.55 -27.21
CA GLY A 162 14.64 6.33 -26.80
C GLY A 162 13.64 7.22 -27.55
N TYR A 163 14.01 8.46 -27.86
CA TYR A 163 13.21 9.37 -28.67
C TYR A 163 13.14 8.94 -30.15
N GLU A 164 14.26 8.50 -30.73
CA GLU A 164 14.34 8.03 -32.13
C GLU A 164 13.52 6.76 -32.38
N GLU A 165 13.52 5.83 -31.42
CA GLU A 165 12.74 4.58 -31.48
C GLU A 165 11.26 4.77 -31.10
N CYS A 166 10.89 5.95 -30.57
CA CYS A 166 9.51 6.25 -30.18
C CYS A 166 8.64 6.51 -31.41
N PRO A 167 7.41 5.96 -31.49
CA PRO A 167 6.46 6.31 -32.56
C PRO A 167 6.26 7.83 -32.66
N GLU A 168 6.11 8.35 -33.87
CA GLU A 168 6.01 9.81 -34.11
C GLU A 168 4.89 10.45 -33.29
N GLU A 169 3.76 9.75 -33.15
CA GLU A 169 2.63 10.18 -32.35
C GLU A 169 2.92 10.26 -30.84
N MET A 170 3.89 9.47 -30.35
CA MET A 170 4.29 9.42 -28.93
C MET A 170 5.47 10.33 -28.60
N LYS A 171 6.22 10.81 -29.60
CA LYS A 171 7.37 11.71 -29.40
C LYS A 171 7.05 12.97 -28.61
N PRO A 172 5.87 13.59 -28.76
CA PRO A 172 5.49 14.69 -27.89
C PRO A 172 5.41 14.28 -26.41
N ILE A 173 4.68 13.20 -26.13
CA ILE A 173 4.51 12.69 -24.77
C ILE A 173 5.86 12.28 -24.16
N TYR A 174 6.73 11.65 -24.95
CA TYR A 174 8.10 11.32 -24.55
C TYR A 174 8.89 12.56 -24.14
N SER A 175 8.91 13.59 -24.99
CA SER A 175 9.63 14.84 -24.69
C SER A 175 9.13 15.48 -23.40
N LEU A 176 7.81 15.49 -23.21
CA LEU A 176 7.18 16.05 -22.02
C LEU A 176 7.51 15.25 -20.75
N LEU A 177 7.64 13.92 -20.85
CA LEU A 177 8.14 13.07 -19.77
C LEU A 177 9.58 13.44 -19.39
N VAL A 178 10.45 13.57 -20.39
CA VAL A 178 11.88 13.89 -20.19
C VAL A 178 12.06 15.29 -19.57
N TYR A 179 11.37 16.30 -20.10
CA TYR A 179 11.48 17.67 -19.58
C TYR A 179 10.95 17.81 -18.16
N SER A 180 9.79 17.22 -17.89
CA SER A 180 9.06 17.50 -16.66
C SER A 180 9.34 16.52 -15.52
N GLY A 181 9.89 15.33 -15.83
CA GLY A 181 10.08 14.26 -14.85
C GLY A 181 8.77 13.74 -14.22
N ASN A 182 7.61 14.04 -14.82
CA ASN A 182 6.31 13.67 -14.27
C ASN A 182 5.93 12.22 -14.59
N ARG A 183 4.96 11.71 -13.83
CA ARG A 183 4.35 10.42 -14.18
C ARG A 183 3.55 10.57 -15.46
N LEU A 184 3.65 9.57 -16.33
CA LEU A 184 2.84 9.48 -17.55
C LEU A 184 1.34 9.65 -17.26
N THR A 185 0.84 9.07 -16.16
CA THR A 185 -0.57 9.21 -15.76
C THR A 185 -0.98 10.64 -15.43
N HIS A 186 -0.06 11.49 -14.95
CA HIS A 186 -0.33 12.91 -14.71
C HIS A 186 -0.30 13.69 -16.02
N ILE A 187 0.65 13.39 -16.91
CA ILE A 187 0.73 13.97 -18.24
C ILE A 187 -0.54 13.67 -19.03
N HIS A 188 -0.97 12.41 -19.04
CA HIS A 188 -2.19 11.98 -19.71
C HIS A 188 -3.42 12.78 -19.25
N ARG A 189 -3.67 12.83 -17.93
CA ARG A 189 -4.83 13.56 -17.38
C ARG A 189 -4.76 15.08 -17.61
N MET A 190 -3.56 15.63 -17.72
CA MET A 190 -3.36 17.03 -18.08
C MET A 190 -3.73 17.26 -19.55
N LEU A 191 -3.26 16.39 -20.46
CA LEU A 191 -3.56 16.47 -21.89
C LEU A 191 -5.05 16.26 -22.21
N GLU A 192 -5.74 15.37 -21.51
CA GLU A 192 -7.20 15.15 -21.65
C GLU A 192 -8.03 16.42 -21.41
N ASN A 193 -7.55 17.32 -20.55
CA ASN A 193 -8.25 18.55 -20.15
C ASN A 193 -7.37 19.78 -20.41
N PHE A 194 -6.56 19.73 -21.47
CA PHE A 194 -5.58 20.75 -21.76
C PHE A 194 -6.26 22.06 -22.17
N ASP A 195 -5.85 23.15 -21.54
CA ASP A 195 -6.24 24.50 -21.89
C ASP A 195 -4.99 25.37 -21.91
N GLU A 196 -4.61 25.83 -23.10
CA GLU A 196 -3.41 26.63 -23.33
C GLU A 196 -3.39 27.90 -22.46
N ARG A 197 -4.56 28.43 -22.09
CA ARG A 197 -4.70 29.62 -21.21
C ARG A 197 -4.16 29.39 -19.80
N ASN A 198 -4.00 28.13 -19.38
CA ASN A 198 -3.43 27.77 -18.08
C ASN A 198 -1.90 27.70 -18.10
N ILE A 199 -1.26 27.85 -19.26
CA ILE A 199 0.21 27.86 -19.35
C ILE A 199 0.73 29.18 -18.78
N VAL A 200 1.67 29.06 -17.85
CA VAL A 200 2.45 30.19 -17.34
C VAL A 200 3.80 30.17 -18.02
N ILE A 201 4.19 31.31 -18.61
CA ILE A 201 5.45 31.46 -19.36
C ILE A 201 6.39 32.35 -18.55
N GLU A 202 7.59 31.84 -18.26
CA GLU A 202 8.67 32.53 -17.57
C GLU A 202 9.95 32.45 -18.43
N ASN A 203 10.10 33.41 -19.35
CA ASN A 203 11.19 33.43 -20.34
C ASN A 203 11.22 32.15 -21.21
N GLU A 204 12.33 31.41 -21.16
CA GLU A 204 12.58 30.18 -21.92
C GLU A 204 11.88 28.94 -21.34
N VAL A 205 11.23 29.08 -20.17
CA VAL A 205 10.56 27.98 -19.47
C VAL A 205 9.07 28.28 -19.36
N ALA A 206 8.25 27.30 -19.71
CA ALA A 206 6.82 27.31 -19.49
C ALA A 206 6.43 26.24 -18.47
N HIS A 207 5.33 26.44 -17.76
CA HIS A 207 4.79 25.43 -16.86
C HIS A 207 3.27 25.38 -16.82
N TYR A 208 2.74 24.17 -16.63
CA TYR A 208 1.31 23.90 -16.47
C TYR A 208 0.99 23.50 -15.03
N PRO A 209 0.12 24.22 -14.30
CA PRO A 209 -0.31 23.82 -12.97
C PRO A 209 -1.04 22.47 -12.98
N THR A 210 -0.58 21.50 -12.20
CA THR A 210 -1.14 20.14 -12.12
C THR A 210 -1.45 19.70 -10.68
N SER A 211 -1.52 20.65 -9.75
CA SER A 211 -1.87 20.42 -8.34
C SER A 211 -3.21 19.69 -8.18
N TYR A 212 -4.19 20.00 -9.04
CA TYR A 212 -5.52 19.37 -9.07
C TYR A 212 -5.48 17.88 -9.46
N LEU A 213 -4.41 17.41 -10.12
CA LEU A 213 -4.24 16.02 -10.51
C LEU A 213 -3.63 15.16 -9.41
N SER A 214 -3.01 15.79 -8.40
CA SER A 214 -2.34 15.10 -7.30
C SER A 214 -3.32 14.31 -6.44
N SER A 215 -2.95 13.08 -6.12
CA SER A 215 -3.69 12.23 -5.19
C SER A 215 -2.74 11.42 -4.30
N GLY A 216 -3.19 11.11 -3.08
CA GLY A 216 -2.39 10.35 -2.12
C GLY A 216 -1.17 11.11 -1.58
N THR A 217 -0.05 10.40 -1.42
CA THR A 217 1.15 10.93 -0.76
C THR A 217 2.15 11.58 -1.70
N LYS A 218 2.06 11.33 -3.02
CA LYS A 218 2.98 11.89 -4.01
C LYS A 218 2.30 13.03 -4.77
N LYS A 219 2.68 14.27 -4.44
CA LYS A 219 2.12 15.48 -5.04
C LYS A 219 2.97 15.94 -6.23
N THR A 220 2.30 16.33 -7.31
CA THR A 220 2.83 17.12 -8.42
C THR A 220 2.15 18.49 -8.39
N PHE A 221 2.93 19.56 -8.46
CA PHE A 221 2.36 20.91 -8.47
C PHE A 221 2.35 21.50 -9.86
N HIS A 222 3.46 21.41 -10.58
CA HIS A 222 3.66 22.00 -11.90
C HIS A 222 4.34 21.00 -12.82
N LEU A 223 4.08 21.14 -14.10
CA LEU A 223 4.72 20.40 -15.18
C LEU A 223 5.50 21.40 -16.02
N PHE A 224 6.83 21.33 -15.97
CA PHE A 224 7.74 22.26 -16.65
C PHE A 224 8.18 21.73 -18.01
N PHE A 225 8.30 22.62 -18.99
CA PHE A 225 8.80 22.34 -20.33
C PHE A 225 9.34 23.62 -20.99
N PRO A 226 10.16 23.54 -22.05
CA PRO A 226 10.65 24.73 -22.76
C PRO A 226 9.51 25.53 -23.40
N THR A 227 9.59 26.86 -23.43
CA THR A 227 8.57 27.70 -24.09
C THR A 227 8.40 27.36 -25.58
N SER A 228 9.49 26.97 -26.24
CA SER A 228 9.48 26.50 -27.64
C SER A 228 8.63 25.24 -27.88
N TYR A 229 8.24 24.54 -26.82
CA TYR A 229 7.49 23.30 -26.87
C TYR A 229 5.96 23.49 -26.90
N ILE A 230 5.46 24.69 -26.58
CA ILE A 230 4.01 25.00 -26.53
C ILE A 230 3.27 24.60 -27.81
N PRO A 231 3.76 24.90 -29.04
CA PRO A 231 3.05 24.57 -30.28
C PRO A 231 2.85 23.06 -30.52
N VAL A 232 3.61 22.20 -29.83
CA VAL A 232 3.60 20.74 -29.99
C VAL A 232 2.52 20.07 -29.11
N LEU A 233 2.12 20.71 -28.01
CA LEU A 233 1.14 20.19 -27.05
C LEU A 233 -0.28 19.97 -27.60
N PRO A 234 -0.88 20.86 -28.40
CA PRO A 234 -2.28 20.71 -28.84
C PRO A 234 -2.51 19.58 -29.85
N HIS A 235 -1.47 19.13 -30.56
CA HIS A 235 -1.57 18.07 -31.59
C HIS A 235 -1.45 16.64 -31.03
N SER A 236 -1.08 16.49 -29.75
CA SER A 236 -0.79 15.18 -29.13
C SER A 236 -1.92 14.61 -28.28
N SER A 237 -3.00 15.38 -28.04
CA SER A 237 -4.03 15.04 -27.05
C SER A 237 -5.21 14.25 -27.61
N VAL A 238 -5.53 14.36 -28.90
CA VAL A 238 -6.84 13.91 -29.42
C VAL A 238 -6.80 12.51 -30.05
N ASP A 239 -5.68 12.11 -30.64
CA ASP A 239 -5.60 10.88 -31.45
C ASP A 239 -4.75 9.76 -30.83
N VAL A 240 -3.74 10.12 -30.03
CA VAL A 240 -2.74 9.16 -29.51
C VAL A 240 -3.29 8.21 -28.46
N PHE A 241 -4.21 8.70 -27.60
CA PHE A 241 -4.77 7.92 -26.51
C PHE A 241 -6.13 7.27 -26.80
N LYS A 242 -6.73 7.55 -27.96
CA LYS A 242 -7.96 6.85 -28.41
C LYS A 242 -7.66 5.48 -29.03
N GLY A 243 -6.40 5.19 -29.36
CA GLY A 243 -5.93 3.93 -29.94
C GLY A 243 -5.25 2.97 -28.95
N LEU A 244 -5.15 3.33 -27.67
CA LEU A 244 -4.59 2.52 -26.58
C LEU A 244 -5.71 1.95 -25.69
#